data_AF-A0A959ZCT7-F1
#
_entry.id   AF-A0A959ZCT7-F1
#
_cell.length_a   1.000
_cell.length_b   1.000
_cell.length_c   1.000
_cell.angle_alpha   90.00
_cell.angle_beta   90.00
_cell.angle_gamma   90.00
#
_symmetry.space_group_name_H-M   'P 1'
#
loop_
_entity.id
_entity.type
_entity.pdbx_description
1 polymer ?
#
loop_
_entity_poly.entity_id
_entity_poly.type
_entity_poly.pdbx_seq_one_letter_code
_entity_poly.pdbx_strand_id
1 'polypeptide(L)'
;MSNVIDINNFDAIEIGLASSKKVRSWSWGEVLKPETINYRTLKPEKDGLFCERIFGPTKDWECYCGKYKRVRYKGIVCERCGVEVTRSKVRRERMAHVDLAAPVSHIWFFKGVPSRIGYLIDMAPKELEKVLYFAASMVTWVDEEARDKDMASLEKEVDSVLAEYETERSRSTQLLDEALKRRTKYLEDGTQTKFDDEDHLWADSLGMTASQLKKLKDEDRAKRIKELNKDFEAEIGDTEAYIDEAIDRLNEVWKIFTTMKPKDVINDETVFRELKDRFGSPFGWGEYFRGGMGAEAVRDLLEQIDLEETCAELEDQINTAKGQKQARAVKRLKVTSAFLNSDNRPEWMILDCIPVIPPELRPMVQLDGGRFATSDLNDLYRRVINRNNRLKRLLDLGAPEIIVNNEKR
;
A
#
# COMPACT_ATOMS: atom_id res chain seq x y z
N MET A 1 21.79 -32.38 -26.07
CA MET A 1 22.80 -31.72 -26.91
C MET A 1 22.77 -30.25 -26.56
N SER A 2 23.79 -29.77 -25.86
CA SER A 2 23.92 -28.38 -25.43
C SER A 2 24.28 -27.53 -26.65
N ASN A 3 23.34 -26.70 -27.13
CA ASN A 3 23.64 -25.60 -28.03
C ASN A 3 24.50 -24.59 -27.27
N VAL A 4 25.81 -24.84 -27.23
CA VAL A 4 26.79 -23.85 -26.84
C VAL A 4 26.88 -22.89 -28.02
N ILE A 5 26.11 -21.81 -27.96
CA ILE A 5 26.23 -20.69 -28.90
C ILE A 5 27.67 -20.20 -28.80
N ASP A 6 28.39 -20.21 -29.92
CA ASP A 6 29.75 -19.68 -29.98
C ASP A 6 29.67 -18.15 -29.79
N ILE A 7 30.43 -17.61 -28.84
CA ILE A 7 30.33 -16.20 -28.40
C ILE A 7 30.60 -15.22 -29.56
N ASN A 8 31.28 -15.69 -30.60
CA ASN A 8 31.62 -14.89 -31.78
C ASN A 8 30.68 -15.07 -32.98
N ASN A 9 29.65 -15.91 -32.88
CA ASN A 9 28.73 -16.20 -33.99
C ASN A 9 27.28 -15.87 -33.61
N PHE A 10 26.97 -14.58 -33.50
CA PHE A 10 25.61 -14.07 -33.32
C PHE A 10 25.37 -12.91 -34.31
N ASP A 11 24.17 -12.84 -34.89
CA ASP A 11 23.80 -11.78 -35.84
C ASP A 11 23.35 -10.49 -35.12
N ALA A 12 22.67 -10.62 -33.98
CA ALA A 12 22.17 -9.50 -33.19
C ALA A 12 22.06 -9.85 -31.69
N ILE A 13 22.03 -8.81 -30.85
CA ILE A 13 21.72 -8.91 -29.42
C ILE A 13 20.46 -8.10 -29.17
N GLU A 14 19.45 -8.74 -28.60
CA GLU A 14 18.19 -8.11 -28.23
C GLU A 14 18.13 -7.84 -26.72
N ILE A 15 17.53 -6.72 -26.34
CA ILE A 15 17.21 -6.37 -24.95
C ILE A 15 15.73 -6.04 -24.84
N GLY A 16 15.07 -6.61 -23.83
CA GLY A 16 13.65 -6.41 -23.58
C GLY A 16 13.34 -6.48 -22.10
N LEU A 17 12.09 -6.19 -21.75
CA LEU A 17 11.62 -6.30 -20.38
C LEU A 17 11.48 -7.78 -19.98
N ALA A 18 11.76 -8.07 -18.73
CA ALA A 18 11.62 -9.41 -18.18
C ALA A 18 10.33 -9.51 -17.38
N SER A 19 9.38 -10.32 -17.85
CA SER A 19 8.20 -10.64 -17.05
C SER A 19 8.56 -11.43 -15.79
N SER A 20 7.72 -11.36 -14.76
CA SER A 20 7.88 -12.18 -13.54
C SER A 20 8.01 -13.68 -13.86
N LYS A 21 7.27 -14.16 -14.87
CA LYS A 21 7.37 -15.55 -15.36
C LYS A 21 8.75 -15.86 -15.97
N LYS A 22 9.31 -14.93 -16.75
CA LYS A 22 10.65 -15.08 -17.36
C LYS A 22 11.74 -15.09 -16.29
N VAL A 23 11.65 -14.24 -15.28
CA VAL A 23 12.58 -14.22 -14.13
C VAL A 23 12.55 -15.55 -13.38
N ARG A 24 11.36 -16.12 -13.12
CA ARG A 24 11.22 -17.45 -12.51
C ARG A 24 11.87 -18.55 -13.37
N SER A 25 11.78 -18.47 -14.69
CA SER A 25 12.38 -19.45 -15.61
C SER A 25 13.92 -19.46 -15.57
N TRP A 26 14.56 -18.33 -15.25
CA TRP A 26 16.00 -18.24 -15.08
C TRP A 26 16.49 -18.75 -13.73
N SER A 27 15.56 -18.86 -12.78
CA SER A 27 15.87 -19.10 -11.39
C SER A 27 16.06 -20.57 -11.08
N TRP A 28 17.10 -20.87 -10.29
CA TRP A 28 17.35 -22.21 -9.77
C TRP A 28 16.72 -22.45 -8.39
N GLY A 29 16.04 -21.44 -7.84
CA GLY A 29 15.35 -21.53 -6.55
C GLY A 29 15.02 -20.16 -5.95
N GLU A 30 14.11 -20.18 -4.98
CA GLU A 30 13.75 -18.98 -4.20
C GLU A 30 14.71 -18.81 -3.01
N VAL A 31 15.17 -17.57 -2.79
CA VAL A 31 15.92 -17.19 -1.58
C VAL A 31 14.93 -16.73 -0.51
N LEU A 32 14.65 -17.62 0.44
CA LEU A 32 13.72 -17.36 1.54
C LEU A 32 14.38 -16.64 2.71
N LYS A 33 15.67 -16.89 2.92
CA LYS A 33 16.37 -16.53 4.14
C LYS A 33 17.36 -15.37 3.93
N PRO A 34 17.38 -14.37 4.81
CA PRO A 34 18.30 -13.24 4.74
C PRO A 34 19.76 -13.61 5.08
N GLU A 35 19.97 -14.80 5.66
CA GLU A 35 21.28 -15.24 6.13
C GLU A 35 22.25 -15.51 4.97
N THR A 36 23.55 -15.26 5.23
CA THR A 36 24.62 -15.44 4.25
C THR A 36 25.39 -16.74 4.51
N ILE A 37 26.33 -16.70 5.45
CA ILE A 37 27.17 -17.82 5.87
C ILE A 37 27.15 -17.93 7.39
N ASN A 38 27.34 -19.14 7.89
CA ASN A 38 27.47 -19.37 9.31
C ASN A 38 28.85 -18.91 9.80
N TYR A 39 28.89 -18.06 10.82
CA TYR A 39 30.15 -17.52 11.36
C TYR A 39 31.07 -18.57 11.99
N ARG A 40 30.54 -19.72 12.45
CA ARG A 40 31.35 -20.79 13.05
C ARG A 40 31.88 -21.77 12.02
N THR A 41 31.02 -22.23 11.12
CA THR A 41 31.38 -23.28 10.15
C THR A 41 31.91 -22.73 8.84
N LEU A 42 31.76 -21.42 8.60
CA LEU A 42 32.07 -20.73 7.35
C LEU A 42 31.31 -21.30 6.14
N LYS A 43 30.29 -22.13 6.39
CA LYS A 43 29.47 -22.72 5.35
C LYS A 43 28.26 -21.83 5.05
N PRO A 44 27.82 -21.77 3.78
CA PRO A 44 26.57 -21.11 3.43
C PRO A 44 25.37 -21.67 4.19
N GLU A 45 24.47 -20.79 4.61
CA GLU A 45 23.20 -21.20 5.21
C GLU A 45 22.25 -21.75 4.13
N LYS A 46 21.40 -22.70 4.51
CA LYS A 46 20.38 -23.25 3.61
C LYS A 46 19.31 -22.20 3.32
N ASP A 47 18.86 -22.13 2.08
CA ASP A 47 17.86 -21.18 1.55
C ASP A 47 18.24 -19.70 1.68
N GLY A 48 19.49 -19.42 2.09
CA GLY A 48 20.05 -18.09 2.20
C GLY A 48 20.70 -17.57 0.91
N LEU A 49 21.30 -16.39 1.00
CA LEU A 49 21.88 -15.66 -0.13
C LEU A 49 23.05 -16.38 -0.84
N PHE A 50 23.68 -17.36 -0.19
CA PHE A 50 24.80 -18.13 -0.74
C PHE A 50 24.49 -19.62 -0.87
N CYS A 51 23.22 -20.03 -0.73
CA CYS A 51 22.79 -21.42 -0.65
C CYS A 51 23.32 -22.27 -1.81
N GLU A 52 24.05 -23.35 -1.48
CA GLU A 52 24.62 -24.25 -2.49
C GLU A 52 23.58 -25.05 -3.26
N ARG A 53 22.40 -25.27 -2.68
CA ARG A 53 21.28 -25.95 -3.34
C ARG A 53 20.79 -25.17 -4.57
N ILE A 54 20.79 -23.85 -4.46
CA ILE A 54 20.27 -22.93 -5.48
C ILE A 54 21.39 -22.58 -6.46
N PHE A 55 22.50 -22.03 -5.93
CA PHE A 55 23.56 -21.47 -6.77
C PHE A 55 24.61 -22.48 -7.22
N GLY A 56 24.64 -23.67 -6.62
CA GLY A 56 25.64 -24.71 -6.88
C GLY A 56 26.74 -24.79 -5.81
N PRO A 57 27.61 -25.80 -5.89
CA PRO A 57 28.56 -26.15 -4.82
C PRO A 57 29.70 -25.13 -4.69
N THR A 58 30.14 -24.84 -3.47
CA THR A 58 31.28 -23.91 -3.23
C THR A 58 32.61 -24.52 -3.70
N LYS A 59 32.76 -25.83 -3.58
CA LYS A 59 33.94 -26.58 -4.00
C LYS A 59 33.60 -27.49 -5.18
N ASP A 60 34.57 -27.67 -6.07
CA ASP A 60 34.40 -28.54 -7.23
C ASP A 60 34.05 -29.97 -6.82
N TRP A 61 32.95 -30.50 -7.36
CA TRP A 61 32.52 -31.88 -7.17
C TRP A 61 32.29 -32.29 -5.71
N GLU A 62 31.94 -31.35 -4.83
CA GLU A 62 31.61 -31.61 -3.42
C GLU A 62 30.23 -31.03 -3.08
N CYS A 63 29.35 -31.87 -2.54
CA CYS A 63 28.06 -31.41 -2.00
C CYS A 63 28.20 -30.84 -0.58
N TYR A 64 27.26 -29.99 -0.15
CA TYR A 64 27.23 -29.33 1.16
C TYR A 64 27.51 -30.26 2.37
N CYS A 65 26.85 -31.42 2.37
CA CYS A 65 26.94 -32.39 3.47
C CYS A 65 28.17 -33.31 3.39
N GLY A 66 28.89 -33.29 2.27
CA GLY A 66 30.05 -34.16 2.03
C GLY A 66 29.73 -35.63 1.74
N LYS A 67 28.45 -36.02 1.57
CA LYS A 67 28.05 -37.40 1.16
C LYS A 67 28.67 -37.79 -0.19
N TYR A 68 28.55 -36.90 -1.16
CA TYR A 68 29.13 -37.05 -2.49
C TYR A 68 30.33 -36.12 -2.65
N LYS A 69 31.48 -36.71 -2.98
CA LYS A 69 32.74 -36.03 -3.26
C LYS A 69 33.43 -36.68 -4.45
N ARG A 70 34.17 -35.88 -5.23
CA ARG A 70 34.94 -36.26 -6.44
C ARG A 70 34.07 -36.38 -7.70
N VAL A 71 34.76 -36.31 -8.85
CA VAL A 71 34.19 -36.25 -10.21
C VAL A 71 33.26 -37.42 -10.55
N ARG A 72 33.42 -38.58 -9.89
CA ARG A 72 32.61 -39.79 -10.15
C ARG A 72 31.11 -39.60 -9.93
N TYR A 73 30.70 -38.61 -9.14
CA TYR A 73 29.29 -38.31 -8.85
C TYR A 73 28.76 -37.11 -9.65
N LYS A 74 29.42 -36.76 -10.76
CA LYS A 74 29.03 -35.64 -11.64
C LYS A 74 27.54 -35.70 -12.01
N GLY A 75 26.83 -34.60 -11.77
CA GLY A 75 25.42 -34.43 -12.14
C GLY A 75 24.42 -35.09 -11.19
N ILE A 76 24.88 -35.74 -10.12
CA ILE A 76 23.99 -36.31 -9.10
C ILE A 76 23.54 -35.20 -8.14
N VAL A 77 22.24 -35.09 -7.93
CA VAL A 77 21.64 -34.22 -6.91
C VAL A 77 21.59 -34.99 -5.58
N CYS A 78 22.16 -34.41 -4.53
CA CYS A 78 22.25 -35.10 -3.25
C CYS A 78 20.90 -35.17 -2.51
N GLU A 79 20.40 -36.38 -2.20
CA GLU A 79 19.14 -36.56 -1.44
C GLU A 79 19.10 -35.86 -0.07
N ARG A 80 20.25 -35.70 0.61
CA ARG A 80 20.30 -35.08 1.95
C ARG A 80 20.36 -33.56 1.95
N CYS A 81 21.00 -32.96 0.94
CA CYS A 81 21.24 -31.52 0.92
C CYS A 81 20.70 -30.81 -0.31
N GLY A 82 20.23 -31.54 -1.32
CA GLY A 82 19.71 -31.01 -2.58
C GLY A 82 20.76 -30.39 -3.49
N VAL A 83 22.05 -30.42 -3.12
CA VAL A 83 23.13 -29.82 -3.92
C VAL A 83 23.50 -30.75 -5.06
N GLU A 84 23.55 -30.19 -6.26
CA GLU A 84 24.05 -30.84 -7.45
C GLU A 84 25.59 -30.87 -7.45
N VAL A 85 26.16 -32.04 -7.69
CA VAL A 85 27.62 -32.22 -7.73
C VAL A 85 28.14 -31.82 -9.12
N THR A 86 28.58 -30.57 -9.22
CA THR A 86 29.14 -29.95 -10.44
C THR A 86 30.37 -29.09 -10.10
N ARG A 87 30.90 -28.35 -11.08
CA ARG A 87 31.99 -27.38 -10.87
C ARG A 87 31.47 -26.14 -10.14
N SER A 88 32.27 -25.51 -9.30
CA SER A 88 31.90 -24.28 -8.60
C SER A 88 31.65 -23.10 -9.55
N LYS A 89 32.18 -23.16 -10.79
CA LYS A 89 31.97 -22.15 -11.84
C LYS A 89 30.49 -21.82 -12.09
N VAL A 90 29.58 -22.76 -11.87
CA VAL A 90 28.13 -22.52 -12.04
C VAL A 90 27.61 -21.41 -11.11
N ARG A 91 28.29 -21.12 -9.98
CA ARG A 91 27.95 -20.03 -9.05
C ARG A 91 28.15 -18.63 -9.62
N ARG A 92 28.71 -18.51 -10.83
CA ARG A 92 28.80 -17.27 -11.61
C ARG A 92 27.67 -17.11 -12.63
N GLU A 93 26.95 -18.18 -12.94
CA GLU A 93 25.95 -18.24 -14.01
C GLU A 93 24.53 -18.45 -13.48
N ARG A 94 24.34 -19.20 -12.39
CA ARG A 94 23.02 -19.52 -11.83
C ARG A 94 22.41 -18.32 -11.10
N MET A 95 21.30 -17.83 -11.61
CA MET A 95 20.47 -16.84 -10.93
C MET A 95 19.50 -17.50 -9.94
N ALA A 96 19.07 -16.73 -8.96
CA ALA A 96 17.96 -17.08 -8.09
C ALA A 96 16.88 -15.99 -8.16
N HIS A 97 15.80 -16.14 -7.40
CA HIS A 97 14.77 -15.10 -7.30
C HIS A 97 14.24 -14.97 -5.87
N VAL A 98 13.57 -13.86 -5.59
CA VAL A 98 12.78 -13.64 -4.38
C VAL A 98 11.36 -13.34 -4.82
N ASP A 99 10.39 -14.11 -4.32
CA ASP A 99 8.98 -13.82 -4.55
C ASP A 99 8.47 -12.80 -3.54
N LEU A 100 7.97 -11.69 -4.06
CA LEU A 100 7.45 -10.60 -3.25
C LEU A 100 6.01 -10.89 -2.81
N ALA A 101 5.68 -10.54 -1.58
CA ALA A 101 4.31 -10.58 -1.08
C ALA A 101 3.43 -9.49 -1.69
N ALA A 102 4.03 -8.37 -2.10
CA ALA A 102 3.36 -7.28 -2.79
C ALA A 102 4.17 -6.86 -4.02
N PRO A 103 3.52 -6.51 -5.14
CA PRO A 103 4.20 -6.04 -6.33
C PRO A 103 4.95 -4.72 -6.06
N VAL A 104 6.08 -4.52 -6.75
CA VAL A 104 6.92 -3.31 -6.60
C VAL A 104 7.24 -2.74 -7.97
N SER A 105 7.14 -1.41 -8.13
CA SER A 105 7.52 -0.75 -9.37
C SER A 105 9.03 -0.71 -9.57
N HIS A 106 9.52 -1.04 -10.77
CA HIS A 106 10.93 -0.88 -11.09
C HIS A 106 11.28 0.62 -11.23
N ILE A 107 12.20 1.09 -10.38
CA ILE A 107 12.51 2.52 -10.20
C ILE A 107 12.91 3.25 -11.49
N TRP A 108 13.55 2.59 -12.45
CA TRP A 108 13.93 3.22 -13.73
C TRP A 108 12.73 3.72 -14.55
N PHE A 109 11.59 3.01 -14.52
CA PHE A 109 10.41 3.41 -15.29
C PHE A 109 9.58 4.47 -14.56
N PHE A 110 9.72 4.55 -13.24
CA PHE A 110 9.06 5.52 -12.40
C PHE A 110 9.85 6.84 -12.27
N LYS A 111 11.05 6.81 -11.69
CA LYS A 111 11.91 8.00 -11.42
C LYS A 111 12.76 8.43 -12.61
N GLY A 112 12.84 7.63 -13.68
CA GLY A 112 13.48 8.05 -14.92
C GLY A 112 12.84 9.33 -15.45
N VAL A 113 13.64 10.28 -15.92
CA VAL A 113 13.13 11.54 -16.51
C VAL A 113 13.23 11.42 -18.03
N PRO A 114 12.11 11.35 -18.78
CA PRO A 114 10.72 11.35 -18.33
C PRO A 114 10.23 9.98 -17.84
N SER A 115 9.23 9.99 -16.95
CA SER A 115 8.64 8.77 -16.37
C SER A 115 7.89 8.00 -17.45
N ARG A 116 8.23 6.72 -17.64
CA ARG A 116 7.61 5.87 -18.68
C ARG A 116 6.20 5.46 -18.27
N ILE A 117 6.03 5.09 -17.00
CA ILE A 117 4.73 4.78 -16.40
C ILE A 117 3.83 6.02 -16.43
N GLY A 118 4.38 7.19 -16.05
CA GLY A 118 3.62 8.45 -16.08
C GLY A 118 3.11 8.81 -17.48
N TYR A 119 3.88 8.58 -18.53
CA TYR A 119 3.43 8.84 -19.91
C TYR A 119 2.39 7.84 -20.43
N LEU A 120 2.45 6.58 -20.01
CA LEU A 120 1.43 5.58 -20.37
C LEU A 120 0.09 5.90 -19.70
N ILE A 121 0.10 6.20 -18.41
CA ILE A 121 -1.13 6.45 -17.63
C ILE A 121 -1.65 7.89 -17.82
N ASP A 122 -0.81 8.80 -18.35
CA ASP A 122 -1.01 10.26 -18.44
C ASP A 122 -0.99 11.03 -17.11
N MET A 123 -0.33 10.47 -16.10
CA MET A 123 -0.26 11.04 -14.77
C MET A 123 0.99 11.90 -14.55
N ALA A 124 0.88 12.92 -13.70
CA ALA A 124 2.05 13.69 -13.30
C ALA A 124 2.99 12.82 -12.42
N PRO A 125 4.33 12.94 -12.57
CA PRO A 125 5.26 12.15 -11.78
C PRO A 125 5.11 12.30 -10.25
N LYS A 126 4.67 13.48 -9.78
CA LYS A 126 4.41 13.75 -8.36
C LYS A 126 3.17 13.01 -7.83
N GLU A 127 2.13 12.86 -8.64
CA GLU A 127 0.93 12.12 -8.27
C GLU A 127 1.21 10.63 -8.23
N LEU A 128 1.91 10.12 -9.25
CA LEU A 128 2.37 8.73 -9.30
C LEU A 128 3.28 8.40 -8.10
N GLU A 129 4.12 9.35 -7.67
CA GLU A 129 4.95 9.22 -6.47
C GLU A 129 4.11 9.04 -5.20
N LYS A 130 3.06 9.85 -5.03
CA LYS A 130 2.16 9.72 -3.87
C LYS A 130 1.49 8.35 -3.83
N VAL A 131 1.06 7.84 -4.98
CA VAL A 131 0.39 6.53 -5.03
C VAL A 131 1.37 5.39 -4.77
N LEU A 132 2.54 5.38 -5.43
CA LEU A 132 3.54 4.33 -5.27
C LEU A 132 4.10 4.25 -3.84
N TYR A 133 4.24 5.38 -3.14
CA TYR A 133 4.71 5.42 -1.75
C TYR A 133 3.59 5.45 -0.70
N PHE A 134 2.39 4.98 -1.04
CA PHE A 134 1.27 4.84 -0.09
C PHE A 134 0.90 6.14 0.64
N ALA A 135 1.00 7.28 -0.04
CA ALA A 135 0.55 8.58 0.47
C ALA A 135 -0.83 8.99 -0.07
N ALA A 136 -1.29 8.39 -1.16
CA ALA A 136 -2.62 8.63 -1.74
C ALA A 136 -3.14 7.34 -2.39
N SER A 137 -4.46 7.23 -2.53
CA SER A 137 -5.14 6.14 -3.22
C SER A 137 -5.51 6.57 -4.63
N MET A 138 -5.56 5.61 -5.56
CA MET A 138 -5.97 5.84 -6.94
C MET A 138 -7.17 4.96 -7.29
N VAL A 139 -8.11 5.52 -8.04
CA VAL A 139 -9.23 4.78 -8.62
C VAL A 139 -8.74 4.04 -9.86
N THR A 140 -8.87 2.72 -9.88
CA THR A 140 -8.44 1.87 -10.99
C THR A 140 -9.55 1.64 -12.00
N TRP A 141 -10.78 1.40 -11.54
CA TRP A 141 -11.93 1.10 -12.39
C TRP A 141 -13.22 1.68 -11.79
N VAL A 142 -14.14 2.09 -12.65
CA VAL A 142 -15.46 2.63 -12.28
C VAL A 142 -16.49 2.04 -13.24
N ASP A 143 -17.59 1.51 -12.70
CA ASP A 143 -18.75 1.09 -13.48
C ASP A 143 -19.71 2.26 -13.64
N GLU A 144 -19.60 2.96 -14.78
CA GLU A 144 -20.48 4.10 -15.07
C GLU A 144 -21.94 3.65 -15.28
N GLU A 145 -22.17 2.48 -15.88
CA GLU A 145 -23.52 2.00 -16.18
C GLU A 145 -24.29 1.59 -14.93
N ALA A 146 -23.64 0.87 -14.01
CA ALA A 146 -24.24 0.50 -12.74
C ALA A 146 -24.49 1.74 -11.87
N ARG A 147 -23.51 2.66 -11.81
CA ARG A 147 -23.63 3.90 -11.06
C ARG A 147 -24.83 4.73 -11.50
N ASP A 148 -25.02 4.90 -12.81
CA ASP A 148 -26.10 5.74 -13.35
C ASP A 148 -27.50 5.12 -13.11
N LYS A 149 -27.60 3.78 -13.11
CA LYS A 149 -28.85 3.07 -12.81
C LYS A 149 -29.25 3.20 -11.35
N ASP A 150 -28.30 3.01 -10.45
CA ASP A 150 -28.56 2.96 -9.01
C ASP A 150 -28.43 4.34 -8.33
N MET A 151 -28.09 5.38 -9.10
CA MET A 151 -27.86 6.75 -8.60
C MET A 151 -28.99 7.26 -7.70
N ALA A 152 -30.25 7.08 -8.11
CA ALA A 152 -31.41 7.53 -7.35
C ALA A 152 -31.70 6.68 -6.10
N SER A 153 -31.22 5.43 -6.05
CA SER A 153 -31.31 4.59 -4.86
C SER A 153 -30.24 5.01 -3.85
N LEU A 154 -29.01 5.20 -4.33
CA LEU A 154 -27.87 5.61 -3.53
C LEU A 154 -28.08 7.00 -2.91
N GLU A 155 -28.66 7.94 -3.65
CA GLU A 155 -28.98 9.28 -3.13
C GLU A 155 -29.92 9.20 -1.93
N LYS A 156 -30.95 8.33 -1.99
CA LYS A 156 -31.87 8.11 -0.87
C LYS A 156 -31.19 7.46 0.33
N GLU A 157 -30.26 6.54 0.10
CA GLU A 157 -29.49 5.91 1.18
C GLU A 157 -28.57 6.93 1.86
N VAL A 158 -27.88 7.77 1.09
CA VAL A 158 -27.06 8.87 1.61
C VAL A 158 -27.92 9.86 2.41
N ASP A 159 -29.06 10.30 1.86
CA ASP A 159 -29.99 11.20 2.54
C ASP A 159 -30.55 10.60 3.82
N SER A 160 -30.82 9.28 3.83
CA SER A 160 -31.28 8.59 5.05
C SER A 160 -30.23 8.61 6.15
N VAL A 161 -28.96 8.41 5.82
CA VAL A 161 -27.85 8.46 6.78
C VAL A 161 -27.59 9.89 7.24
N LEU A 162 -27.70 10.88 6.35
CA LEU A 162 -27.63 12.29 6.73
C LEU A 162 -28.75 12.66 7.72
N ALA A 163 -29.97 12.21 7.46
CA ALA A 163 -31.09 12.41 8.38
C ALA A 163 -30.86 11.73 9.74
N GLU A 164 -30.26 10.53 9.76
CA GLU A 164 -29.86 9.88 11.02
C GLU A 164 -28.88 10.75 11.83
N TYR A 165 -27.85 11.32 11.19
CA TYR A 165 -26.93 12.24 11.86
C TYR A 165 -27.62 13.51 12.37
N GLU A 166 -28.55 14.10 11.61
CA GLU A 166 -29.34 15.25 12.06
C GLU A 166 -30.24 14.93 13.26
N THR A 167 -30.85 13.74 13.27
CA THR A 167 -31.64 13.28 14.42
C THR A 167 -30.77 13.02 15.64
N GLU A 168 -29.57 12.46 15.46
CA GLU A 168 -28.60 12.27 16.54
C GLU A 168 -28.12 13.61 17.10
N ARG A 169 -27.82 14.59 16.25
CA ARG A 169 -27.50 15.97 16.66
C ARG A 169 -28.63 16.56 17.49
N SER A 170 -29.87 16.48 16.99
CA SER A 170 -31.04 17.02 17.69
C SER A 170 -31.27 16.34 19.04
N ARG A 171 -31.05 15.02 19.12
CA ARG A 171 -31.17 14.26 20.37
C ARG A 171 -30.09 14.65 21.37
N SER A 172 -28.83 14.71 20.95
CA SER A 172 -27.70 15.03 21.82
C SER A 172 -27.79 16.45 22.37
N THR A 173 -28.16 17.42 21.53
CA THR A 173 -28.38 18.81 21.97
C THR A 173 -29.58 18.93 22.93
N GLN A 174 -30.67 18.20 22.70
CA GLN A 174 -31.82 18.17 23.63
C GLN A 174 -31.44 17.59 24.99
N LEU A 175 -30.66 16.51 25.05
CA LEU A 175 -30.21 15.93 26.32
C LEU A 175 -29.33 16.90 27.12
N LEU A 176 -28.43 17.61 26.43
CA LEU A 176 -27.58 18.64 27.06
C LEU A 176 -28.40 19.85 27.54
N ASP A 177 -29.39 20.30 26.76
CA ASP A 177 -30.29 21.38 27.16
C ASP A 177 -31.20 20.98 28.35
N GLU A 178 -31.69 19.74 28.38
CA GLU A 178 -32.43 19.19 29.52
C GLU A 178 -31.54 19.06 30.77
N ALA A 179 -30.28 18.64 30.63
CA ALA A 179 -29.31 18.61 31.71
C ALA A 179 -29.01 20.02 32.24
N LEU A 180 -28.82 21.00 31.37
CA LEU A 180 -28.65 22.41 31.75
C LEU A 180 -29.86 22.92 32.52
N LYS A 181 -31.10 22.62 32.06
CA LYS A 181 -32.34 22.98 32.77
C LYS A 181 -32.45 22.31 34.15
N ARG A 182 -32.04 21.05 34.28
CA ARG A 182 -32.02 20.32 35.56
C ARG A 182 -31.01 20.93 36.54
N ARG A 183 -29.80 21.21 36.07
CA ARG A 183 -28.71 21.78 36.89
C ARG A 183 -28.94 23.24 37.26
N THR A 184 -29.49 24.05 36.37
CA THR A 184 -29.94 25.43 36.69
C THR A 184 -31.05 25.42 37.74
N LYS A 185 -32.07 24.57 37.59
CA LYS A 185 -33.13 24.41 38.60
C LYS A 185 -32.59 23.94 39.96
N TYR A 186 -31.56 23.09 39.98
CA TYR A 186 -30.90 22.70 41.22
C TYR A 186 -30.16 23.87 41.88
N LEU A 187 -29.49 24.73 41.10
CA LEU A 187 -28.87 25.96 41.62
C LEU A 187 -29.90 26.97 42.16
N GLU A 188 -31.12 26.95 41.64
CA GLU A 188 -32.22 27.83 42.08
C GLU A 188 -32.92 27.31 43.36
N ASP A 189 -33.38 26.06 43.35
CA ASP A 189 -34.29 25.49 44.36
C ASP A 189 -33.59 24.52 45.35
N GLY A 190 -32.43 23.99 44.97
CA GLY A 190 -31.69 22.96 45.73
C GLY A 190 -32.37 21.58 45.72
N THR A 191 -33.36 21.37 44.86
CA THR A 191 -34.11 20.10 44.76
C THR A 191 -33.55 19.21 43.66
N GLN A 192 -33.17 17.98 44.00
CA GLN A 192 -32.70 16.96 43.06
C GLN A 192 -33.88 16.21 42.42
N THR A 193 -34.62 16.87 41.52
CA THR A 193 -35.72 16.21 40.80
C THR A 193 -35.23 15.65 39.46
N LYS A 194 -35.35 14.33 39.26
CA LYS A 194 -34.95 13.60 38.04
C LYS A 194 -33.47 13.77 37.65
N PHE A 195 -32.59 13.74 38.64
CA PHE A 195 -31.15 13.65 38.38
C PHE A 195 -30.83 12.27 37.82
N ASP A 196 -29.94 12.22 36.84
CA ASP A 196 -29.25 11.00 36.45
C ASP A 196 -27.95 10.84 37.27
N ASP A 197 -27.23 9.73 37.06
CA ASP A 197 -26.00 9.42 37.78
C ASP A 197 -24.91 10.50 37.58
N GLU A 198 -24.87 11.13 36.40
CA GLU A 198 -23.93 12.21 36.08
C GLU A 198 -24.28 13.51 36.80
N ASP A 199 -25.57 13.84 36.89
CA ASP A 199 -26.06 14.99 37.65
C ASP A 199 -25.81 14.84 39.16
N HIS A 200 -25.88 13.60 39.67
CA HIS A 200 -25.52 13.30 41.05
C HIS A 200 -24.02 13.52 41.31
N LEU A 201 -23.15 13.03 40.43
CA LEU A 201 -21.70 13.25 40.49
C LEU A 201 -21.33 14.75 40.40
N TRP A 202 -22.01 15.51 39.54
CA TRP A 202 -21.83 16.95 39.43
C TRP A 202 -22.26 17.69 40.71
N ALA A 203 -23.40 17.32 41.29
CA ALA A 203 -23.87 17.90 42.55
C ALA A 203 -22.93 17.60 43.73
N ASP A 204 -22.32 16.42 43.76
CA ASP A 204 -21.32 16.05 44.76
C ASP A 204 -19.99 16.79 44.54
N SER A 205 -19.59 17.00 43.28
CA SER A 205 -18.39 17.78 42.91
C SER A 205 -18.47 19.25 43.35
N LEU A 206 -19.67 19.82 43.42
CA LEU A 206 -19.89 21.16 43.98
C LEU A 206 -19.55 21.24 45.48
N GLY A 207 -19.51 20.12 46.19
CA GLY A 207 -19.10 20.05 47.61
C GLY A 207 -19.99 20.85 48.57
N MET A 208 -21.19 21.26 48.13
CA MET A 208 -22.13 22.07 48.91
C MET A 208 -23.40 21.28 49.22
N THR A 209 -23.83 21.30 50.47
CA THR A 209 -25.13 20.73 50.86
C THR A 209 -26.29 21.58 50.35
N ALA A 210 -27.45 20.97 50.08
CA ALA A 210 -28.66 21.68 49.64
C ALA A 210 -29.06 22.87 50.56
N SER A 211 -28.73 22.78 51.86
CA SER A 211 -28.89 23.82 52.88
C SER A 211 -27.92 25.00 52.75
N GLN A 212 -26.72 24.81 52.18
CA GLN A 212 -25.76 25.87 51.91
C GLN A 212 -26.04 26.57 50.57
N LEU A 213 -26.59 25.86 49.59
CA LEU A 213 -27.03 26.44 48.30
C LEU A 213 -28.16 27.47 48.47
N LYS A 214 -29.08 27.23 49.41
CA LYS A 214 -30.16 28.18 49.77
C LYS A 214 -29.67 29.44 50.50
N LYS A 215 -28.43 29.44 51.02
CA LYS A 215 -27.82 30.58 51.73
C LYS A 215 -26.83 31.36 50.87
N LEU A 216 -26.63 30.96 49.61
CA LEU A 216 -25.74 31.65 48.67
C LEU A 216 -26.32 33.03 48.31
N LYS A 217 -25.46 34.05 48.14
CA LYS A 217 -25.89 35.36 47.63
C LYS A 217 -26.31 35.25 46.16
N ASP A 218 -27.30 36.06 45.76
CA ASP A 218 -27.80 36.08 44.38
C ASP A 218 -26.69 36.36 43.34
N GLU A 219 -25.68 37.18 43.70
CA GLU A 219 -24.52 37.45 42.83
C GLU A 219 -23.66 36.20 42.56
N ASP A 220 -23.42 35.38 43.59
CA ASP A 220 -22.60 34.16 43.44
C ASP A 220 -23.41 33.06 42.72
N ARG A 221 -24.74 33.06 42.89
CA ARG A 221 -25.65 32.19 42.15
C ARG A 221 -25.65 32.53 40.67
N ALA A 222 -25.75 33.82 40.33
CA ALA A 222 -25.69 34.29 38.94
C ALA A 222 -24.35 33.98 38.27
N LYS A 223 -23.23 34.10 38.99
CA LYS A 223 -21.90 33.73 38.47
C LYS A 223 -21.82 32.24 38.14
N ARG A 224 -22.31 31.36 39.03
CA ARG A 224 -22.31 29.91 38.80
C ARG A 224 -23.24 29.46 37.69
N ILE A 225 -24.42 30.07 37.57
CA ILE A 225 -25.31 29.82 36.42
C ILE A 225 -24.64 30.27 35.12
N LYS A 226 -23.92 31.40 35.14
CA LYS A 226 -23.17 31.87 33.97
C LYS A 226 -22.00 30.96 33.60
N GLU A 227 -21.26 30.45 34.58
CA GLU A 227 -20.21 29.45 34.37
C GLU A 227 -20.79 28.14 33.81
N LEU A 228 -21.86 27.63 34.43
CA LEU A 228 -22.56 26.43 33.96
C LEU A 228 -23.06 26.58 32.52
N ASN A 229 -23.71 27.70 32.19
CA ASN A 229 -24.19 27.95 30.83
C ASN A 229 -23.03 28.00 29.84
N LYS A 230 -21.89 28.58 30.21
CA LYS A 230 -20.70 28.63 29.35
C LYS A 230 -20.11 27.24 29.14
N ASP A 231 -20.06 26.41 30.17
CA ASP A 231 -19.51 25.05 30.09
C ASP A 231 -20.39 24.16 29.19
N PHE A 232 -21.71 24.21 29.37
CA PHE A 232 -22.65 23.50 28.50
C PHE A 232 -22.71 24.06 27.08
N GLU A 233 -22.60 25.38 26.89
CA GLU A 233 -22.52 25.99 25.56
C GLU A 233 -21.26 25.51 24.81
N ALA A 234 -20.14 25.36 25.51
CA ALA A 234 -18.93 24.76 24.95
C ALA A 234 -19.12 23.28 24.63
N GLU A 235 -19.71 22.48 25.52
CA GLU A 235 -19.96 21.05 25.32
C GLU A 235 -20.95 20.78 24.17
N ILE A 236 -22.01 21.58 24.08
CA ILE A 236 -22.95 21.57 22.95
C ILE A 236 -22.21 21.92 21.66
N GLY A 237 -21.39 22.99 21.67
CA GLY A 237 -20.60 23.40 20.52
C GLY A 237 -19.63 22.31 20.04
N ASP A 238 -18.92 21.66 20.95
CA ASP A 238 -18.00 20.56 20.63
C ASP A 238 -18.76 19.35 20.07
N THR A 239 -19.94 19.04 20.61
CA THR A 239 -20.80 17.93 20.14
C THR A 239 -21.37 18.21 18.76
N GLU A 240 -21.88 19.43 18.52
CA GLU A 240 -22.38 19.85 17.21
C GLU A 240 -21.26 19.84 16.17
N ALA A 241 -20.09 20.38 16.51
CA ALA A 241 -18.94 20.38 15.61
C ALA A 241 -18.52 18.95 15.20
N TYR A 242 -18.50 18.00 16.13
CA TYR A 242 -18.17 16.60 15.83
C TYR A 242 -19.14 15.96 14.83
N ILE A 243 -20.44 16.22 14.97
CA ILE A 243 -21.46 15.67 14.08
C ILE A 243 -21.46 16.41 12.72
N ASP A 244 -21.31 17.73 12.74
CA ASP A 244 -21.23 18.54 11.51
C ASP A 244 -20.00 18.14 10.68
N GLU A 245 -18.86 17.86 11.32
CA GLU A 245 -17.69 17.28 10.64
C GLU A 245 -18.00 15.91 10.00
N ALA A 246 -18.82 15.07 10.63
CA ALA A 246 -19.20 13.78 10.06
C ALA A 246 -20.15 13.93 8.85
N ILE A 247 -21.08 14.88 8.93
CA ILE A 247 -21.97 15.25 7.82
C ILE A 247 -21.16 15.81 6.65
N ASP A 248 -20.23 16.73 6.90
CA ASP A 248 -19.36 17.32 5.89
C ASP A 248 -18.50 16.26 5.20
N ARG A 249 -17.94 15.31 5.95
CA ARG A 249 -17.21 14.16 5.38
C ARG A 249 -18.10 13.33 4.46
N LEU A 250 -19.32 12.99 4.88
CA LEU A 250 -20.24 12.21 4.06
C LEU A 250 -20.62 12.96 2.77
N ASN A 251 -20.87 14.27 2.87
CA ASN A 251 -21.13 15.12 1.71
C ASN A 251 -19.93 15.18 0.75
N GLU A 252 -18.71 15.25 1.28
CA GLU A 252 -17.48 15.19 0.48
C GLU A 252 -17.34 13.84 -0.22
N VAL A 253 -17.55 12.74 0.50
CA VAL A 253 -17.56 11.37 -0.04
C VAL A 253 -18.56 11.25 -1.19
N TRP A 254 -19.80 11.73 -1.02
CA TRP A 254 -20.82 11.71 -2.06
C TRP A 254 -20.43 12.54 -3.29
N LYS A 255 -19.88 13.73 -3.07
CA LYS A 255 -19.41 14.60 -4.14
C LYS A 255 -18.25 13.97 -4.93
N ILE A 256 -17.34 13.28 -4.25
CA ILE A 256 -16.24 12.56 -4.90
C ILE A 256 -16.81 11.39 -5.70
N PHE A 257 -17.70 10.60 -5.13
CA PHE A 257 -18.32 9.45 -5.80
C PHE A 257 -19.06 9.85 -7.10
N THR A 258 -19.83 10.93 -7.06
CA THR A 258 -20.57 11.42 -8.24
C THR A 258 -19.66 11.95 -9.35
N THR A 259 -18.48 12.48 -8.99
CA THR A 259 -17.55 13.09 -9.96
C THR A 259 -16.40 12.17 -10.38
N MET A 260 -16.26 11.00 -9.74
CA MET A 260 -15.08 10.15 -9.90
C MET A 260 -14.92 9.61 -11.31
N LYS A 261 -13.66 9.56 -11.75
CA LYS A 261 -13.22 8.92 -12.99
C LYS A 261 -12.06 7.96 -12.73
N PRO A 262 -11.82 6.99 -13.63
CA PRO A 262 -10.61 6.19 -13.59
C PRO A 262 -9.36 7.09 -13.59
N LYS A 263 -8.33 6.70 -12.82
CA LYS A 263 -7.06 7.42 -12.61
C LYS A 263 -7.10 8.63 -11.68
N ASP A 264 -8.26 8.98 -11.12
CA ASP A 264 -8.33 10.04 -10.10
C ASP A 264 -7.58 9.62 -8.83
N VAL A 265 -6.86 10.58 -8.24
CA VAL A 265 -6.02 10.38 -7.04
C VAL A 265 -6.66 11.07 -5.84
N ILE A 266 -7.00 10.29 -4.82
CA ILE A 266 -7.60 10.74 -3.58
C ILE A 266 -6.52 10.74 -2.50
N ASN A 267 -6.21 11.92 -1.94
CA ASN A 267 -5.12 12.07 -0.96
C ASN A 267 -5.55 11.68 0.47
N ASP A 268 -6.83 11.81 0.80
CA ASP A 268 -7.33 11.49 2.14
C ASP A 268 -7.66 10.00 2.27
N GLU A 269 -6.94 9.31 3.14
CA GLU A 269 -7.12 7.87 3.40
C GLU A 269 -8.48 7.58 4.06
N THR A 270 -8.98 8.48 4.90
CA THR A 270 -10.23 8.29 5.63
C THR A 270 -11.42 8.34 4.67
N VAL A 271 -11.47 9.37 3.82
CA VAL A 271 -12.45 9.52 2.75
C VAL A 271 -12.39 8.33 1.78
N PHE A 272 -11.20 7.87 1.40
CA PHE A 272 -11.06 6.72 0.51
C PHE A 272 -11.56 5.41 1.16
N ARG A 273 -11.35 5.23 2.46
CA ARG A 273 -11.85 4.05 3.19
C ARG A 273 -13.38 4.08 3.26
N GLU A 274 -13.98 5.22 3.61
CA GLU A 274 -15.44 5.36 3.61
C GLU A 274 -16.05 5.15 2.22
N LEU A 275 -15.41 5.69 1.18
CA LEU A 275 -15.79 5.43 -0.22
C LEU A 275 -15.78 3.92 -0.51
N LYS A 276 -14.72 3.21 -0.13
CA LYS A 276 -14.56 1.77 -0.38
C LYS A 276 -15.58 0.94 0.41
N ASP A 277 -15.82 1.28 1.67
CA ASP A 277 -16.74 0.56 2.54
C ASP A 277 -18.20 0.72 2.08
N ARG A 278 -18.57 1.91 1.60
CA ARG A 278 -19.93 2.21 1.12
C ARG A 278 -20.15 1.82 -0.34
N PHE A 279 -19.27 2.20 -1.27
CA PHE A 279 -19.50 2.08 -2.73
C PHE A 279 -18.55 1.10 -3.44
N GLY A 280 -17.59 0.50 -2.74
CA GLY A 280 -16.58 -0.40 -3.30
C GLY A 280 -16.64 -1.82 -2.73
N SER A 281 -17.72 -2.19 -2.03
CA SER A 281 -17.86 -3.45 -1.32
C SER A 281 -19.26 -4.02 -1.48
N PRO A 282 -19.41 -5.34 -1.73
CA PRO A 282 -20.71 -6.01 -1.73
C PRO A 282 -21.45 -5.93 -0.38
N PHE A 283 -20.73 -5.64 0.71
CA PHE A 283 -21.29 -5.49 2.05
C PHE A 283 -21.77 -4.06 2.34
N GLY A 284 -21.44 -3.10 1.47
CA GLY A 284 -21.96 -1.73 1.50
C GLY A 284 -23.21 -1.59 0.64
N TRP A 285 -23.24 -0.53 -0.16
CA TRP A 285 -24.31 -0.17 -1.09
C TRP A 285 -24.08 -0.71 -2.52
N GLY A 286 -22.96 -1.40 -2.75
CA GLY A 286 -22.63 -2.04 -4.02
C GLY A 286 -21.13 -1.95 -4.37
N GLU A 287 -20.74 -2.60 -5.47
CA GLU A 287 -19.39 -2.52 -6.04
C GLU A 287 -19.43 -1.67 -7.32
N TYR A 288 -19.31 -0.35 -7.18
CA TYR A 288 -19.35 0.60 -8.31
C TYR A 288 -17.96 1.03 -8.76
N PHE A 289 -16.96 0.90 -7.91
CA PHE A 289 -15.58 1.23 -8.26
C PHE A 289 -14.58 0.31 -7.59
N ARG A 290 -13.38 0.26 -8.17
CA ARG A 290 -12.19 -0.35 -7.59
C ARG A 290 -11.09 0.69 -7.49
N GLY A 291 -10.30 0.60 -6.43
CA GLY A 291 -9.16 1.47 -6.25
C GLY A 291 -8.24 0.93 -5.16
N GLY A 292 -7.03 1.44 -5.12
CA GLY A 292 -6.04 1.01 -4.15
C GLY A 292 -4.81 1.92 -4.12
N MET A 293 -3.82 1.49 -3.34
CA MET A 293 -2.56 2.21 -3.17
C MET A 293 -1.40 1.36 -3.71
N GLY A 294 -0.26 2.03 -3.93
CA GLY A 294 1.00 1.36 -4.25
C GLY A 294 1.10 0.90 -5.69
N ALA A 295 2.10 0.05 -5.93
CA ALA A 295 2.40 -0.50 -7.26
C ALA A 295 1.34 -1.52 -7.74
N GLU A 296 0.51 -2.02 -6.85
CA GLU A 296 -0.60 -2.93 -7.17
C GLU A 296 -1.67 -2.21 -8.00
N ALA A 297 -2.16 -1.06 -7.53
CA ALA A 297 -3.12 -0.25 -8.27
C ALA A 297 -2.56 0.23 -9.63
N VAL A 298 -1.26 0.55 -9.68
CA VAL A 298 -0.59 0.93 -10.93
C VAL A 298 -0.51 -0.26 -11.90
N ARG A 299 -0.26 -1.47 -11.41
CA ARG A 299 -0.27 -2.68 -12.25
C ARG A 299 -1.64 -2.92 -12.86
N ASP A 300 -2.69 -2.85 -12.03
CA ASP A 300 -4.06 -3.10 -12.48
C ASP A 300 -4.49 -2.10 -13.55
N LEU A 301 -4.07 -0.84 -13.44
CA LEU A 301 -4.27 0.17 -14.50
C LEU A 301 -3.46 -0.15 -15.76
N LEU A 302 -2.21 -0.56 -15.64
CA LEU A 302 -1.37 -0.90 -16.79
C LEU A 302 -1.90 -2.13 -17.54
N GLU A 303 -2.57 -3.05 -16.85
CA GLU A 303 -3.19 -4.24 -17.44
C GLU A 303 -4.47 -3.89 -18.23
N GLN A 304 -5.19 -2.84 -17.81
CA GLN A 304 -6.42 -2.37 -18.47
C GLN A 304 -6.18 -1.47 -19.68
N ILE A 305 -4.95 -1.00 -19.93
CA ILE A 305 -4.67 -0.10 -21.05
C ILE A 305 -4.69 -0.88 -22.37
N ASP A 306 -5.60 -0.50 -23.26
CA ASP A 306 -5.52 -0.86 -24.67
C ASP A 306 -4.50 0.04 -25.39
N LEU A 307 -3.39 -0.57 -25.82
CA LEU A 307 -2.30 0.13 -26.50
C LEU A 307 -2.67 0.59 -27.91
N GLU A 308 -3.58 -0.10 -28.60
CA GLU A 308 -4.00 0.24 -29.95
C GLU A 308 -4.92 1.46 -29.92
N GLU A 309 -5.94 1.42 -29.05
CA GLU A 309 -6.86 2.54 -28.83
C GLU A 309 -6.11 3.78 -28.36
N THR A 310 -5.24 3.65 -27.36
CA THR A 310 -4.45 4.77 -26.83
C THR A 310 -3.53 5.37 -27.92
N CYS A 311 -2.98 4.56 -28.82
CA CYS A 311 -2.19 5.07 -29.94
C CYS A 311 -3.05 5.90 -30.91
N ALA A 312 -4.23 5.39 -31.29
CA ALA A 312 -5.16 6.11 -32.18
C ALA A 312 -5.59 7.45 -31.58
N GLU A 313 -5.98 7.47 -30.28
CA GLU A 313 -6.34 8.70 -29.58
C GLU A 313 -5.19 9.73 -29.57
N LEU A 314 -3.96 9.27 -29.36
CA LEU A 314 -2.79 10.14 -29.33
C LEU A 314 -2.45 10.70 -30.71
N GLU A 315 -2.63 9.92 -31.78
CA GLU A 315 -2.46 10.38 -33.16
C GLU A 315 -3.49 11.47 -33.51
N ASP A 316 -4.76 11.28 -33.13
CA ASP A 316 -5.81 12.27 -33.32
C ASP A 316 -5.54 13.55 -32.51
N GLN A 317 -5.05 13.41 -31.28
CA GLN A 317 -4.63 14.55 -30.46
C GLN A 317 -3.46 15.31 -31.08
N ILE A 318 -2.51 14.62 -31.73
CA ILE A 318 -1.38 15.27 -32.40
C ILE A 318 -1.83 16.07 -33.63
N ASN A 319 -2.85 15.56 -34.35
CA ASN A 319 -3.41 16.23 -35.53
C ASN A 319 -4.30 17.43 -35.15
N THR A 320 -5.04 17.32 -34.03
CA THR A 320 -6.01 18.34 -33.61
C THR A 320 -5.38 19.44 -32.74
N ALA A 321 -4.51 19.07 -31.80
CA ALA A 321 -3.95 20.00 -30.82
C ALA A 321 -2.69 20.70 -31.35
N LYS A 322 -2.49 21.96 -30.94
CA LYS A 322 -1.29 22.75 -31.26
C LYS A 322 -0.51 23.13 -29.99
N GLY A 323 0.80 23.31 -30.12
CA GLY A 323 1.67 23.83 -29.05
C GLY A 323 2.10 22.78 -28.03
N GLN A 324 2.01 23.10 -26.73
CA GLN A 324 2.53 22.23 -25.65
C GLN A 324 1.79 20.90 -25.53
N LYS A 325 0.48 20.87 -25.77
CA LYS A 325 -0.33 19.63 -25.73
C LYS A 325 0.13 18.65 -26.80
N GLN A 326 0.37 19.14 -28.02
CA GLN A 326 0.92 18.36 -29.12
C GLN A 326 2.30 17.77 -28.77
N ALA A 327 3.20 18.59 -28.21
CA ALA A 327 4.53 18.13 -27.80
C ALA A 327 4.49 17.05 -26.71
N ARG A 328 3.51 17.09 -25.79
CA ARG A 328 3.28 16.04 -24.79
C ARG A 328 2.73 14.76 -25.45
N ALA A 329 1.74 14.89 -26.33
CA ALA A 329 1.15 13.76 -27.05
C ALA A 329 2.19 13.00 -27.89
N VAL A 330 3.08 13.70 -28.61
CA VAL A 330 4.19 13.08 -29.36
C VAL A 330 5.11 12.25 -28.45
N LYS A 331 5.46 12.77 -27.27
CA LYS A 331 6.31 12.06 -26.31
C LYS A 331 5.63 10.83 -25.72
N ARG A 332 4.32 10.91 -25.47
CA ARG A 332 3.50 9.79 -25.01
C ARG A 332 3.38 8.72 -26.10
N LEU A 333 3.03 9.12 -27.33
CA LEU A 333 2.91 8.23 -28.48
C LEU A 333 4.22 7.48 -28.72
N LYS A 334 5.39 8.12 -28.56
CA LYS A 334 6.68 7.45 -28.67
C LYS A 334 6.86 6.30 -27.67
N VAL A 335 6.30 6.40 -26.46
CA VAL A 335 6.37 5.32 -25.47
C VAL A 335 5.33 4.25 -25.80
N THR A 336 4.08 4.63 -26.07
CA THR A 336 2.99 3.68 -26.38
C THR A 336 3.29 2.88 -27.64
N SER A 337 3.74 3.54 -28.72
CA SER A 337 4.14 2.87 -29.97
C SER A 337 5.38 1.97 -29.80
N ALA A 338 6.28 2.29 -28.86
CA ALA A 338 7.41 1.40 -28.57
C ALA A 338 6.94 0.12 -27.88
N PHE A 339 5.92 0.18 -27.02
CA PHE A 339 5.30 -1.02 -26.46
C PHE A 339 4.53 -1.79 -27.51
N LEU A 340 3.73 -1.13 -28.36
CA LEU A 340 2.94 -1.79 -29.41
C LEU A 340 3.81 -2.53 -30.44
N ASN A 341 4.94 -1.94 -30.83
CA ASN A 341 5.87 -2.55 -31.79
C ASN A 341 6.80 -3.61 -31.16
N SER A 342 6.72 -3.83 -29.84
CA SER A 342 7.57 -4.77 -29.12
C SER A 342 6.74 -5.86 -28.47
N ASP A 343 7.32 -7.03 -28.24
CA ASP A 343 6.66 -8.10 -27.47
C ASP A 343 6.58 -7.82 -25.95
N ASN A 344 6.79 -6.57 -25.54
CA ASN A 344 6.80 -6.17 -24.14
C ASN A 344 5.42 -5.70 -23.70
N ARG A 345 5.00 -6.14 -22.51
CA ARG A 345 3.79 -5.61 -21.86
C ARG A 345 4.12 -4.50 -20.86
N PRO A 346 3.30 -3.45 -20.75
CA PRO A 346 3.49 -2.38 -19.77
C PRO A 346 3.53 -2.88 -18.32
N GLU A 347 2.73 -3.91 -18.01
CA GLU A 347 2.64 -4.53 -16.68
C GLU A 347 4.00 -5.05 -16.16
N TRP A 348 4.94 -5.42 -17.06
CA TRP A 348 6.26 -5.94 -16.68
C TRP A 348 7.20 -4.88 -16.07
N MET A 349 6.80 -3.61 -16.07
CA MET A 349 7.48 -2.57 -15.29
C MET A 349 7.23 -2.71 -13.78
N ILE A 350 6.19 -3.46 -13.40
CA ILE A 350 5.90 -3.84 -12.02
C ILE A 350 6.40 -5.28 -11.80
N LEU A 351 7.12 -5.48 -10.72
CA LEU A 351 7.79 -6.74 -10.40
C LEU A 351 7.04 -7.45 -9.27
N ASP A 352 6.63 -8.70 -9.51
CA ASP A 352 6.16 -9.60 -8.45
C ASP A 352 7.30 -10.46 -7.90
N CYS A 353 8.39 -10.59 -8.66
CA CYS A 353 9.58 -11.30 -8.23
C CYS A 353 10.85 -10.54 -8.63
N ILE A 354 11.86 -10.58 -7.76
CA ILE A 354 13.14 -9.92 -7.98
C ILE A 354 14.21 -10.96 -8.29
N PRO A 355 14.97 -10.82 -9.39
CA PRO A 355 16.11 -11.69 -9.66
C PRO A 355 17.25 -11.42 -8.67
N VAL A 356 17.88 -12.50 -8.20
CA VAL A 356 19.06 -12.47 -7.35
C VAL A 356 20.28 -12.87 -8.18
N ILE A 357 21.24 -11.95 -8.26
CA ILE A 357 22.47 -12.15 -9.02
C ILE A 357 23.32 -13.31 -8.45
N PRO A 358 24.07 -14.04 -9.29
CA PRO A 358 24.92 -15.14 -8.84
C PRO A 358 25.95 -14.70 -7.77
N PRO A 359 26.24 -15.53 -6.73
CA PRO A 359 27.07 -15.14 -5.59
C PRO A 359 28.51 -14.75 -5.92
N GLU A 360 29.10 -15.33 -6.97
CA GLU A 360 30.48 -14.98 -7.39
C GLU A 360 30.58 -13.55 -7.91
N LEU A 361 29.47 -12.97 -8.38
CA LEU A 361 29.40 -11.55 -8.78
C LEU A 361 29.19 -10.62 -7.57
N ARG A 362 28.90 -11.17 -6.39
CA ARG A 362 28.71 -10.46 -5.11
C ARG A 362 29.44 -11.18 -3.96
N PRO A 363 30.77 -11.35 -4.06
CA PRO A 363 31.52 -12.22 -3.16
C PRO A 363 31.50 -11.70 -1.71
N MET A 364 31.68 -12.65 -0.79
CA MET A 364 31.97 -12.39 0.62
C MET A 364 33.32 -13.02 0.91
N VAL A 365 34.31 -12.19 1.25
CA VAL A 365 35.70 -12.60 1.43
C VAL A 365 36.08 -12.45 2.89
N GLN A 366 36.74 -13.46 3.43
CA GLN A 366 37.32 -13.38 4.76
C GLN A 366 38.65 -12.63 4.70
N LEU A 367 38.81 -11.62 5.56
CA LEU A 367 40.05 -10.88 5.75
C LEU A 367 40.87 -11.49 6.88
N ASP A 368 42.16 -11.17 6.88
CA ASP A 368 43.06 -11.50 7.99
C ASP A 368 42.53 -10.89 9.29
N GLY A 369 42.46 -11.71 10.35
CA GLY A 369 41.85 -11.33 11.62
C GLY A 369 40.36 -11.69 11.77
N GLY A 370 39.80 -12.53 10.89
CA GLY A 370 38.46 -13.11 11.06
C GLY A 370 37.31 -12.16 10.73
N ARG A 371 37.60 -11.00 10.15
CA ARG A 371 36.59 -10.07 9.60
C ARG A 371 36.13 -10.55 8.24
N PHE A 372 34.94 -10.11 7.82
CA PHE A 372 34.42 -10.37 6.47
C PHE A 372 34.23 -9.06 5.72
N ALA A 373 34.66 -9.04 4.47
CA ALA A 373 34.29 -8.02 3.50
C ALA A 373 33.13 -8.56 2.64
N THR A 374 32.05 -7.80 2.57
CA THR A 374 30.84 -8.16 1.81
C THR A 374 30.55 -7.10 0.77
N SER A 375 30.10 -7.51 -0.43
CA SER A 375 29.51 -6.57 -1.38
C SER A 375 28.23 -5.93 -0.82
N ASP A 376 28.03 -4.64 -1.06
CA ASP A 376 26.83 -3.86 -0.68
C ASP A 376 25.53 -4.49 -1.20
N LEU A 377 25.60 -5.20 -2.34
CA LEU A 377 24.47 -5.92 -2.92
C LEU A 377 23.87 -6.94 -1.95
N ASN A 378 24.71 -7.62 -1.16
CA ASN A 378 24.24 -8.59 -0.18
C ASN A 378 23.41 -7.93 0.92
N ASP A 379 23.79 -6.72 1.34
CA ASP A 379 23.03 -5.96 2.33
C ASP A 379 21.71 -5.44 1.77
N LEU A 380 21.68 -5.01 0.51
CA LEU A 380 20.46 -4.62 -0.17
C LEU A 380 19.49 -5.81 -0.29
N TYR A 381 19.95 -6.96 -0.79
CA TYR A 381 19.12 -8.17 -0.85
C TYR A 381 18.62 -8.60 0.53
N ARG A 382 19.49 -8.55 1.54
CA ARG A 382 19.12 -8.90 2.92
C ARG A 382 18.01 -8.01 3.45
N ARG A 383 18.06 -6.69 3.20
CA ARG A 383 17.01 -5.75 3.60
C ARG A 383 15.68 -6.05 2.90
N VAL A 384 15.71 -6.33 1.59
CA VAL A 384 14.52 -6.69 0.81
C VAL A 384 13.90 -7.98 1.35
N ILE A 385 14.68 -9.04 1.55
CA ILE A 385 14.20 -10.33 2.05
C ILE A 385 13.63 -10.17 3.47
N ASN A 386 14.28 -9.41 4.35
CA ASN A 386 13.79 -9.15 5.70
C ASN A 386 12.43 -8.47 5.71
N ARG A 387 12.26 -7.39 4.92
CA ARG A 387 10.98 -6.68 4.80
C ARG A 387 9.91 -7.57 4.19
N ASN A 388 10.23 -8.28 3.12
CA ASN A 388 9.31 -9.19 2.45
C ASN A 388 8.81 -10.31 3.39
N ASN A 389 9.72 -10.90 4.18
CA ASN A 389 9.36 -11.92 5.17
C ASN A 389 8.53 -11.34 6.31
N ARG A 390 8.80 -10.10 6.73
CA ARG A 390 7.99 -9.40 7.73
C ARG A 390 6.59 -9.11 7.17
N LEU A 391 6.49 -8.65 5.93
CA LEU A 391 5.23 -8.41 5.25
C LEU A 391 4.40 -9.69 5.13
N LYS A 392 5.00 -10.81 4.68
CA LYS A 392 4.33 -12.12 4.64
C LYS A 392 3.73 -12.49 6.00
N ARG A 393 4.50 -12.34 7.09
CA ARG A 393 4.01 -12.60 8.45
C ARG A 393 2.89 -11.65 8.89
N LEU A 394 2.96 -10.37 8.52
CA LEU A 394 1.92 -9.39 8.86
C LEU A 394 0.60 -9.70 8.14
N LEU A 395 0.68 -10.16 6.89
CA LEU A 395 -0.48 -10.62 6.13
C LEU A 395 -1.10 -11.87 6.75
N ASP A 396 -0.28 -12.85 7.13
CA ASP A 396 -0.74 -14.09 7.79
C ASP A 396 -1.43 -13.82 9.14
N LEU A 397 -0.98 -12.78 9.85
CA LEU A 397 -1.55 -12.35 11.13
C LEU A 397 -2.80 -11.47 10.98
N GLY A 398 -3.17 -11.05 9.77
CA GLY A 398 -4.28 -10.12 9.54
C GLY A 398 -4.05 -8.75 10.17
N ALA A 399 -2.81 -8.24 10.12
CA ALA A 399 -2.48 -6.94 10.70
C ALA A 399 -3.28 -5.79 10.02
N PRO A 400 -3.60 -4.69 10.75
CA PRO A 400 -4.30 -3.54 10.18
C PRO A 400 -3.62 -2.96 8.94
N GLU A 401 -4.41 -2.45 7.98
CA GLU A 401 -3.92 -1.94 6.69
C GLU A 401 -2.83 -0.86 6.84
N ILE A 402 -2.91 0.01 7.85
CA ILE A 402 -1.91 1.05 8.11
C ILE A 402 -0.51 0.45 8.33
N ILE A 403 -0.42 -0.67 9.07
CA ILE A 403 0.86 -1.34 9.34
C ILE A 403 1.36 -2.04 8.08
N VAL A 404 0.44 -2.68 7.34
CA VAL A 404 0.74 -3.37 6.08
C VAL A 404 1.26 -2.38 5.03
N ASN A 405 0.60 -1.23 4.86
CA ASN A 405 0.98 -0.18 3.91
C ASN A 405 2.35 0.42 4.24
N ASN A 406 2.66 0.61 5.52
CA ASN A 406 3.98 1.07 5.95
C ASN A 406 5.10 0.05 5.68
N GLU A 407 4.81 -1.25 5.71
CA GLU A 407 5.79 -2.30 5.37
C GLU A 407 5.90 -2.51 3.84
N LYS A 408 4.81 -2.28 3.10
CA LYS A 408 4.82 -2.26 1.62
C LYS A 408 5.61 -1.05 1.07
N ARG A 409 5.64 0.07 1.79
CA ARG A 409 6.39 1.30 1.44
C ARG A 409 7.90 1.18 1.69
#